data_AF-A0A2M7A9F5-F1
#
_entry.id   AF-A0A2M7A9F5-F1
#
_cell.length_a   1.000
_cell.length_b   1.000
_cell.length_c   1.000
_cell.angle_alpha   90.00
_cell.angle_beta   90.00
_cell.angle_gamma   90.00
#
_symmetry.space_group_name_H-M   'P 1'
#
loop_
_entity.id
_entity.type
_entity.pdbx_description
1 polymer ?
#
loop_
_entity_poly.entity_id
_entity_poly.type
_entity_poly.pdbx_seq_one_letter_code
_entity_poly.pdbx_strand_id
1 'polypeptide(L)'
;YALYLSPQTVYQVFAQSKLEIAICQAPSDIISEPLLITPKQIKVRSAGRENWRREIQDIVLDNVKAKYLLVGETFNPPGNWSSYP
;
A
#
# COMPACT_ATOMS: atom_id res chain seq x y z
N TYR A 1 -5.95 -3.59 -4.86
CA TYR A 1 -5.11 -3.40 -6.05
C TYR A 1 -4.33 -2.12 -5.87
N ALA A 2 -3.10 -2.05 -6.36
CA ALA A 2 -2.32 -0.81 -6.40
C ALA A 2 -1.48 -0.75 -7.69
N LEU A 3 -1.12 0.46 -8.10
CA LEU A 3 -0.25 0.70 -9.25
C LEU A 3 0.95 1.52 -8.77
N TYR A 4 2.15 0.96 -8.91
CA TYR A 4 3.39 1.68 -8.64
C TYR A 4 3.92 2.28 -9.94
N LEU A 5 4.22 3.59 -9.89
CA LEU A 5 4.74 4.35 -11.01
C LEU A 5 6.06 5.00 -10.58
N SER A 6 7.09 4.91 -11.42
CA SER A 6 8.35 5.60 -11.17
C SER A 6 8.21 7.12 -11.40
N PRO A 7 9.17 7.94 -10.95
CA PRO A 7 9.20 9.37 -11.24
C PRO A 7 9.05 9.68 -12.73
N GLN A 8 8.50 10.85 -13.03
CA GLN A 8 8.29 11.35 -14.40
C GLN A 8 7.35 10.49 -15.27
N THR A 9 6.69 9.50 -14.70
CA THR A 9 5.65 8.74 -15.42
C THR A 9 4.39 9.58 -15.53
N VAL A 10 3.99 9.87 -16.76
CA VAL A 10 2.68 10.48 -17.06
C VAL A 10 1.62 9.39 -17.02
N TYR A 11 0.52 9.63 -16.31
CA TYR A 11 -0.58 8.69 -16.21
C TYR A 11 -1.92 9.41 -16.18
N GLN A 12 -2.98 8.68 -16.53
CA GLN A 12 -4.36 9.13 -16.44
C GLN A 12 -5.21 8.01 -15.84
N VAL A 13 -6.10 8.37 -14.92
CA VAL A 13 -7.05 7.43 -14.31
C VAL A 13 -8.45 7.77 -14.78
N PHE A 14 -9.12 6.79 -15.38
CA PHE A 14 -10.52 6.89 -15.78
C PHE A 14 -11.36 5.95 -14.91
N ALA A 15 -12.32 6.52 -14.18
CA ALA A 15 -13.23 5.75 -13.36
C ALA A 15 -14.40 5.22 -14.19
N GLN A 16 -14.56 3.90 -14.28
CA GLN A 16 -15.72 3.27 -14.94
C GLN A 16 -16.96 3.19 -14.02
N SER A 17 -16.77 3.42 -12.73
CA SER A 17 -17.80 3.47 -11.68
C SER A 17 -17.37 4.46 -10.60
N LYS A 18 -18.13 4.56 -9.50
CA LYS A 18 -17.66 5.28 -8.30
C LYS A 18 -16.29 4.73 -7.89
N LEU A 19 -15.33 5.64 -7.67
CA LEU A 19 -13.94 5.31 -7.40
C LEU A 19 -13.45 6.11 -6.20
N GLU A 20 -12.73 5.43 -5.32
CA GLU A 20 -11.94 6.03 -4.25
C GLU A 20 -10.50 5.56 -4.42
N ILE A 21 -9.55 6.50 -4.43
CA ILE A 21 -8.12 6.21 -4.60
C ILE A 21 -7.30 7.04 -3.62
N ALA A 22 -6.27 6.42 -3.07
CA ALA A 22 -5.21 7.12 -2.36
C ALA A 22 -4.01 7.28 -3.31
N ILE A 23 -3.48 8.50 -3.41
CA ILE A 23 -2.26 8.79 -4.18
C ILE A 23 -1.14 9.07 -3.18
N CYS A 24 -0.24 8.10 -3.02
CA CYS A 24 0.93 8.21 -2.16
C CYS A 24 2.16 8.54 -3.00
N GLN A 25 2.89 9.59 -2.65
CA GLN A 25 4.07 10.03 -3.40
C GLN A 25 5.25 10.31 -2.47
N ALA A 26 6.46 10.03 -2.95
CA ALA A 26 7.70 10.44 -2.32
C ALA A 26 8.74 10.74 -3.41
N PRO A 27 9.74 11.60 -3.14
CA PRO A 27 10.85 11.81 -4.06
C PRO A 27 11.55 10.49 -4.41
N SER A 28 12.02 10.34 -5.64
CA SER A 28 12.85 9.18 -6.02
C SER A 28 13.63 9.49 -7.28
N ASP A 29 14.75 8.79 -7.44
CA ASP A 29 15.60 8.70 -8.64
C ASP A 29 15.58 7.28 -9.24
N ILE A 30 14.81 6.36 -8.65
CA ILE A 30 14.67 5.00 -9.15
C ILE A 30 13.68 5.00 -10.31
N ILE A 31 14.17 4.64 -11.50
CA ILE A 31 13.36 4.45 -12.70
C ILE A 31 13.04 2.97 -12.86
N SER A 32 11.76 2.65 -13.11
CA SER A 32 11.30 1.29 -13.35
C SER A 32 10.06 1.31 -14.23
N GLU A 33 9.76 0.20 -14.88
CA GLU A 33 8.46 0.03 -15.53
C GLU A 33 7.31 0.12 -14.51
N PRO A 34 6.12 0.58 -14.92
CA PRO A 34 4.91 0.51 -14.12
C PRO A 34 4.65 -0.90 -13.60
N LEU A 35 4.30 -1.02 -12.32
CA LEU A 35 4.06 -2.31 -11.68
C LEU A 35 2.64 -2.37 -11.11
N LEU A 36 1.84 -3.30 -11.64
CA LEU A 36 0.54 -3.64 -11.07
C LEU A 36 0.71 -4.59 -9.88
N ILE A 37 0.15 -4.20 -8.74
CA ILE A 37 0.13 -4.99 -7.51
C ILE A 37 -1.31 -5.48 -7.32
N THR A 38 -1.52 -6.76 -7.60
CA THR A 38 -2.82 -7.42 -7.44
C THR A 38 -3.05 -7.86 -6.00
N PRO A 39 -4.31 -8.08 -5.57
CA PRO A 39 -4.61 -8.58 -4.22
C PRO A 39 -3.86 -9.86 -3.85
N LYS A 40 -3.57 -10.73 -4.83
CA LYS A 40 -2.82 -11.98 -4.62
C LYS A 40 -1.34 -11.76 -4.29
N GLN A 41 -0.79 -10.60 -4.66
CA GLN A 41 0.61 -10.24 -4.40
C GLN A 41 0.75 -9.46 -3.08
N ILE A 42 -0.36 -9.01 -2.48
CA ILE A 42 -0.33 -8.28 -1.21
C ILE A 42 -0.15 -9.29 -0.09
N LYS A 43 0.91 -9.09 0.70
CA LYS A 43 1.18 -9.92 1.87
C LYS A 43 0.28 -9.47 3.02
N VAL A 44 -0.50 -10.41 3.54
CA VAL A 44 -1.38 -10.19 4.69
C VAL A 44 -0.75 -10.82 5.92
N ARG A 45 -0.68 -10.07 7.02
CA ARG A 45 -0.16 -10.56 8.30
C ARG A 45 -0.96 -10.04 9.48
N SER A 46 -1.07 -10.85 10.52
CA SER A 46 -1.62 -10.44 11.81
C SER A 46 -0.50 -9.92 12.70
N ALA A 47 -0.69 -8.78 13.34
CA ALA A 47 0.25 -8.20 14.30
C ALA A 47 -0.46 -7.89 15.62
N GLY A 48 0.28 -7.91 16.73
CA GLY A 48 -0.27 -7.69 18.07
C GLY A 48 -1.02 -8.90 18.63
N ARG A 49 -1.63 -8.70 19.80
CA ARG A 49 -2.45 -9.68 20.52
C ARG A 49 -3.55 -8.94 21.29
N GLU A 50 -4.51 -9.66 21.86
CA GLU A 50 -5.62 -9.08 22.63
C GLU A 50 -6.26 -7.86 21.93
N ASN A 51 -6.42 -6.74 22.64
CA ASN A 51 -7.02 -5.53 22.11
C ASN A 51 -6.09 -4.66 21.23
N TRP A 52 -4.88 -5.12 20.88
CA TRP A 52 -4.05 -4.48 19.85
C TRP A 52 -3.73 -5.41 18.67
N ARG A 53 -4.50 -6.49 18.54
CA ARG A 53 -4.48 -7.34 17.34
C ARG A 53 -5.03 -6.56 16.15
N ARG A 54 -4.33 -6.64 15.02
CA ARG A 54 -4.70 -6.01 13.75
C ARG A 54 -4.26 -6.86 12.57
N GLU A 55 -4.95 -6.70 11.45
CA GLU A 55 -4.50 -7.20 10.15
C GLU A 55 -3.75 -6.08 9.42
N ILE A 56 -2.58 -6.41 8.86
CA ILE A 56 -1.78 -5.50 8.06
C ILE A 56 -1.66 -6.09 6.66
N GLN A 57 -1.94 -5.26 5.66
CA GLN A 57 -1.77 -5.56 4.25
C GLN A 57 -0.59 -4.74 3.72
N ASP A 58 0.52 -5.43 3.44
CA ASP A 58 1.76 -4.84 2.96
C ASP A 58 1.68 -4.63 1.43
N ILE A 59 1.37 -3.41 0.98
CA ILE A 59 1.11 -3.10 -0.44
C ILE A 59 2.39 -2.77 -1.20
N VAL A 60 3.13 -1.75 -0.74
CA VAL A 60 4.45 -1.34 -1.23
C VAL A 60 5.43 -1.44 -0.07
N LEU A 61 6.14 -2.56 0.00
CA LEU A 61 7.21 -2.83 0.96
C LEU A 61 8.38 -3.51 0.23
N ASP A 62 8.85 -4.66 0.72
CA ASP A 62 9.95 -5.45 0.16
C ASP A 62 9.63 -6.05 -1.21
N ASN A 63 8.34 -6.14 -1.56
CA ASN A 63 7.83 -6.60 -2.85
C ASN A 63 8.01 -5.58 -3.99
N VAL A 64 8.35 -4.33 -3.71
CA VAL A 64 8.53 -3.26 -4.71
C VAL A 64 9.84 -2.55 -4.45
N LYS A 65 10.64 -2.31 -5.50
CA LYS A 65 11.91 -1.56 -5.39
C LYS A 65 11.68 -0.05 -5.28
N ALA A 66 10.91 0.39 -4.29
CA ALA A 66 10.69 1.79 -4.00
C ALA A 66 11.79 2.34 -3.08
N LYS A 67 12.21 3.60 -3.30
CA LYS A 67 13.28 4.22 -2.49
C LYS A 67 12.82 4.60 -1.08
N TYR A 68 11.70 5.31 -1.00
CA TYR A 68 11.17 5.86 0.25
C TYR A 68 9.69 5.56 0.49
N LEU A 69 8.95 5.12 -0.54
CA LEU A 69 7.54 4.78 -0.37
C LEU A 69 7.42 3.45 0.39
N LEU A 70 6.74 3.51 1.52
CA LEU A 70 6.22 2.37 2.25
C LEU A 70 4.71 2.57 2.38
N VAL A 71 3.93 1.68 1.79
CA VAL A 71 2.47 1.81 1.74
C VAL A 71 1.85 0.49 2.18
N GLY A 72 0.89 0.58 3.09
CA GLY A 72 0.12 -0.56 3.55
C GLY A 72 -1.19 -0.10 4.18
N GLU A 73 -2.10 -1.04 4.36
CA GLU A 73 -3.38 -0.81 5.02
C GLU A 73 -3.39 -1.59 6.34
N THR A 74 -4.02 -1.00 7.35
CA THR A 74 -4.18 -1.64 8.67
C THR A 74 -5.66 -1.68 9.02
N PHE A 75 -6.14 -2.87 9.35
CA PHE A 75 -7.52 -3.11 9.75
C PHE A 75 -7.57 -3.44 11.25
N ASN A 76 -8.31 -2.61 11.99
CA ASN A 76 -8.53 -2.74 13.41
C ASN A 76 -9.95 -3.26 13.68
N PRO A 77 -10.12 -4.36 14.43
CA PRO A 77 -11.41 -4.69 15.00
C PRO A 77 -11.95 -3.55 15.89
N PRO A 78 -13.28 -3.43 16.07
CA PRO A 78 -13.85 -2.45 16.98
C PRO A 78 -13.27 -2.57 18.39
N GLY A 79 -12.88 -1.43 18.99
CA GLY A 79 -12.26 -1.39 20.32
C GLY A 79 -10.75 -1.71 20.34
N ASN A 80 -10.17 -2.15 19.21
CA ASN A 80 -8.74 -2.40 19.13
C ASN A 80 -7.96 -1.15 18.72
N TRP A 81 -6.71 -1.07 19.18
CA TRP A 81 -5.77 0.01 18.89
C TRP A 81 -4.57 -0.48 18.07
N SER A 82 -3.90 0.43 17.36
CA SER A 82 -2.73 0.17 16.51
C SER A 82 -1.61 1.14 16.82
N SER A 83 -0.47 0.97 16.14
CA SER A 83 0.71 1.84 16.26
C SER A 83 1.34 1.84 17.65
N TYR A 84 1.11 0.77 18.42
CA TYR A 84 1.81 0.49 19.65
C TYR A 84 1.90 -1.04 19.95
N PRO A 85 3.05 -1.50 20.51
CA PRO A 85 4.30 -0.79 20.31
C PRO A 85 4.51 -0.56 18.80
#